data_AF-A0A1N7G977-F1
#
_entry.id   AF-A0A1N7G977-F1
#
_cell.length_a   1.000
_cell.length_b   1.000
_cell.length_c   1.000
_cell.angle_alpha   90.00
_cell.angle_beta   90.00
_cell.angle_gamma   90.00
#
_symmetry.space_group_name_H-M   'P 1'
#
loop_
_entity.id
_entity.type
_entity.pdbx_description
1 polymer ?
#
loop_
_entity_poly.entity_id
_entity_poly.type
_entity_poly.pdbx_seq_one_letter_code
_entity_poly.pdbx_strand_id
1 'polypeptide(L)'
;MIFGNPDTFAIYVDRVKYWLLDQEVNGIVGIYLNGKFFSTNYGLVSFYNEFEDVFKKIDCIPCNQHVFDLPDVEILKFMLMERYPNWCANSEDEWEENLENWNEVEENIKFDLSLYSFSRGHAGSFHLFGVKSLDDKLKLVFYTKNDLKDFFDFSLLNVSNIWSVIINFNDYIILIHELILFLENNGVSIKRDN
;
A
#
# COMPACT_ATOMS: atom_id res chain seq x y z
N MET A 1 -6.64 -16.93 -5.73
CA MET A 1 -5.65 -16.81 -6.82
C MET A 1 -4.47 -16.01 -6.32
N ILE A 2 -3.26 -16.29 -6.81
CA ILE A 2 -2.02 -15.59 -6.43
C ILE A 2 -1.38 -15.07 -7.72
N PHE A 3 -0.97 -13.81 -7.72
CA PHE A 3 -0.27 -13.13 -8.82
C PHE A 3 1.11 -12.73 -8.34
N GLY A 4 2.18 -13.14 -9.04
CA GLY A 4 3.56 -12.91 -8.61
C GLY A 4 4.19 -14.10 -7.87
N ASN A 5 5.22 -13.82 -7.07
CA ASN A 5 5.98 -14.82 -6.33
C ASN A 5 5.85 -14.59 -4.82
N PRO A 6 5.18 -15.48 -4.05
CA PRO A 6 5.04 -15.34 -2.61
C PRO A 6 6.36 -15.19 -1.83
N ASP A 7 7.45 -15.75 -2.34
CA ASP A 7 8.78 -15.66 -1.70
C ASP A 7 9.38 -14.26 -1.79
N THR A 8 8.91 -13.40 -2.70
CA THR A 8 9.35 -12.00 -2.85
C THR A 8 8.18 -11.03 -2.69
N PHE A 9 7.31 -10.95 -3.68
CA PHE A 9 6.08 -10.17 -3.66
C PHE A 9 4.98 -10.85 -4.50
N ALA A 10 3.79 -10.99 -3.92
CA ALA A 10 2.62 -11.45 -4.64
C ALA A 10 1.33 -10.82 -4.09
N ILE A 11 0.30 -10.76 -4.92
CA ILE A 11 -1.05 -10.36 -4.52
C ILE A 11 -1.94 -11.60 -4.50
N TYR A 12 -2.63 -11.82 -3.39
CA TYR A 12 -3.66 -12.84 -3.23
C TYR A 12 -5.03 -12.21 -3.48
N VAL A 13 -5.87 -12.90 -4.25
CA VAL A 13 -7.27 -12.49 -4.53
C VAL A 13 -8.16 -13.73 -4.56
N ASP A 14 -9.21 -13.77 -3.76
CA ASP A 14 -10.19 -14.85 -3.75
C ASP A 14 -11.62 -14.34 -3.71
N ARG A 15 -12.42 -14.74 -4.71
CA ARG A 15 -13.79 -14.26 -4.89
C ARG A 15 -14.75 -15.08 -4.05
N VAL A 16 -15.60 -14.40 -3.29
CA VAL A 16 -16.64 -15.05 -2.48
C VAL A 16 -17.99 -14.94 -3.20
N LYS A 17 -18.49 -16.07 -3.73
CA LYS A 17 -19.64 -16.11 -4.65
C LYS A 17 -21.03 -16.01 -3.98
N TYR A 18 -21.15 -16.32 -2.69
CA TYR A 18 -22.46 -16.55 -2.04
C TYR A 18 -23.07 -15.32 -1.37
N TRP A 19 -22.41 -14.16 -1.43
CA TRP A 19 -22.87 -12.91 -0.81
C TRP A 19 -23.10 -11.88 -1.90
N LEU A 20 -24.23 -12.01 -2.61
CA LEU A 20 -24.65 -11.11 -3.69
C LEU A 20 -25.71 -10.15 -3.16
N LEU A 21 -25.27 -9.13 -2.42
CA LEU A 21 -25.97 -7.86 -2.44
C LEU A 21 -25.41 -7.10 -3.66
N ASP A 22 -26.24 -6.99 -4.70
CA ASP A 22 -26.08 -6.09 -5.84
C ASP A 22 -24.75 -6.10 -6.59
N GLN A 23 -24.65 -6.88 -7.69
CA GLN A 23 -23.74 -6.71 -8.86
C GLN A 23 -22.23 -6.52 -8.65
N GLU A 24 -21.73 -6.41 -7.41
CA GLU A 24 -20.35 -6.09 -7.09
C GLU A 24 -19.55 -7.37 -6.82
N VAL A 25 -18.36 -7.45 -7.42
CA VAL A 25 -17.48 -8.61 -7.24
C VAL A 25 -16.69 -8.41 -5.95
N ASN A 26 -17.12 -9.13 -4.93
CA ASN A 26 -16.52 -9.08 -3.60
C ASN A 26 -15.65 -10.29 -3.31
N GLY A 27 -14.68 -10.12 -2.42
CA GLY A 27 -13.82 -11.22 -1.99
C GLY A 27 -12.84 -10.84 -0.90
N ILE A 28 -11.82 -11.68 -0.77
CA ILE A 28 -10.70 -11.52 0.17
C ILE A 28 -9.46 -11.24 -0.64
N VAL A 29 -8.64 -10.31 -0.19
CA VAL A 29 -7.36 -10.00 -0.81
C VAL A 29 -6.26 -9.94 0.24
N GLY A 30 -5.03 -9.89 -0.22
CA GLY A 30 -3.86 -9.78 0.64
C GLY A 30 -2.60 -9.71 -0.17
N ILE A 31 -1.49 -9.50 0.51
CA ILE A 31 -0.17 -9.50 -0.10
C ILE A 31 0.72 -10.54 0.56
N TYR A 32 1.60 -11.14 -0.24
CA TYR A 32 2.77 -11.82 0.25
C TYR A 32 3.97 -10.88 0.10
N LEU A 33 4.80 -10.83 1.13
CA LEU A 33 6.04 -10.08 1.13
C LEU A 33 7.11 -10.89 1.86
N ASN A 34 8.17 -11.27 1.14
CA ASN A 34 9.24 -12.14 1.63
C ASN A 34 8.70 -13.42 2.33
N GLY A 35 7.74 -14.10 1.70
CA GLY A 35 7.11 -15.33 2.22
C GLY A 35 6.07 -15.12 3.31
N LYS A 36 5.90 -13.90 3.84
CA LYS A 36 4.90 -13.59 4.87
C LYS A 36 3.60 -13.08 4.24
N PHE A 37 2.47 -13.65 4.65
CA PHE A 37 1.14 -13.26 4.19
C PHE A 37 0.52 -12.19 5.09
N PHE A 38 -0.06 -11.17 4.48
CA PHE A 38 -0.84 -10.11 5.12
C PHE A 38 -2.18 -10.02 4.40
N SER A 39 -3.26 -10.47 5.03
CA SER A 39 -4.61 -10.35 4.48
C SER A 39 -5.21 -8.99 4.78
N THR A 40 -6.12 -8.56 3.92
CA THR A 40 -7.04 -7.49 4.25
C THR A 40 -7.93 -7.91 5.41
N ASN A 41 -8.71 -6.95 5.93
CA ASN A 41 -9.66 -7.18 7.01
C ASN A 41 -10.40 -8.53 6.85
N TYR A 42 -10.79 -9.17 7.96
CA TYR A 42 -11.50 -10.47 7.95
C TYR A 42 -12.87 -10.43 7.22
N GLY A 43 -13.27 -9.28 6.67
CA GLY A 43 -14.48 -9.06 5.91
C GLY A 43 -14.25 -9.08 4.38
N LEU A 44 -15.36 -9.12 3.65
CA LEU A 44 -15.35 -9.04 2.19
C LEU A 44 -15.06 -7.61 1.74
N VAL A 45 -14.22 -7.46 0.72
CA VAL A 45 -13.91 -6.18 0.08
C VAL A 45 -14.40 -6.17 -1.36
N SER A 46 -14.80 -4.99 -1.83
CA SER A 46 -15.08 -4.75 -3.24
C SER A 46 -13.78 -4.72 -4.02
N PHE A 47 -13.62 -5.61 -4.99
CA PHE A 47 -12.41 -5.63 -5.83
C PHE A 47 -12.22 -4.36 -6.66
N TYR A 48 -13.30 -3.65 -7.01
CA TYR A 48 -13.19 -2.38 -7.73
C TYR A 48 -12.52 -1.33 -6.83
N ASN A 49 -13.07 -1.10 -5.65
CA ASN A 49 -12.54 -0.11 -4.71
C ASN A 49 -11.14 -0.50 -4.23
N GLU A 50 -10.89 -1.81 -4.05
CA GLU A 50 -9.64 -2.30 -3.49
C GLU A 50 -8.41 -1.94 -4.32
N PHE A 51 -8.54 -2.02 -5.64
CA PHE A 51 -7.41 -1.88 -6.56
C PHE A 51 -7.45 -0.59 -7.39
N GLU A 52 -8.46 0.28 -7.22
CA GLU A 52 -8.62 1.51 -8.00
C GLU A 52 -7.34 2.36 -8.02
N ASP A 53 -6.75 2.61 -6.84
CA ASP A 53 -5.53 3.41 -6.71
C ASP A 53 -4.30 2.71 -7.29
N VAL A 54 -4.22 1.38 -7.16
CA VAL A 54 -3.12 0.59 -7.72
C VAL A 54 -3.10 0.69 -9.24
N PHE A 55 -4.27 0.62 -9.87
CA PHE A 55 -4.39 0.71 -11.33
C PHE A 55 -4.12 2.12 -11.86
N LYS A 56 -4.59 3.15 -11.17
CA LYS A 56 -4.34 4.55 -11.57
C LYS A 56 -2.86 4.94 -11.47
N LYS A 57 -2.09 4.27 -10.60
CA LYS A 57 -0.70 4.65 -10.29
C LYS A 57 0.36 3.79 -10.94
N ILE A 58 -0.01 2.71 -11.64
CA ILE A 58 0.93 1.75 -12.21
C ILE A 58 2.04 2.43 -13.05
N ASP A 59 1.65 3.42 -13.86
CA ASP A 59 2.57 4.18 -14.72
C ASP A 59 3.21 5.40 -14.03
N CYS A 60 2.65 5.79 -12.89
CA CYS A 60 2.99 7.02 -12.17
C CYS A 60 3.87 6.80 -10.93
N ILE A 61 4.34 5.56 -10.69
CA ILE A 61 5.26 5.29 -9.58
C ILE A 61 6.51 6.18 -9.75
N PRO A 62 6.90 6.94 -8.72
CA PRO A 62 7.99 7.90 -8.85
C PRO A 62 9.35 7.22 -8.99
N CYS A 63 10.17 7.70 -9.92
CA CYS A 63 11.59 7.37 -9.98
C CYS A 63 12.38 8.38 -9.15
N ASN A 64 13.02 7.91 -8.08
CA ASN A 64 13.84 8.73 -7.20
C ASN A 64 14.94 7.88 -6.56
N GLN A 65 16.12 7.87 -7.20
CA GLN A 65 17.28 7.09 -6.74
C GLN A 65 17.72 7.44 -5.32
N HIS A 66 17.69 8.73 -4.97
CA HIS A 66 18.09 9.16 -3.64
C HIS A 66 17.22 8.56 -2.55
N VAL A 67 15.90 8.57 -2.75
CA VAL A 67 14.93 7.96 -1.82
C VAL A 67 15.03 6.43 -1.85
N PHE A 68 15.23 5.84 -3.03
CA PHE A 68 15.41 4.40 -3.21
C PHE A 68 16.56 3.83 -2.37
N ASP A 69 17.69 4.56 -2.32
CA ASP A 69 18.91 4.16 -1.62
C ASP A 69 18.84 4.37 -0.09
N LEU A 70 17.79 5.02 0.42
CA LEU A 70 17.62 5.21 1.85
C LEU A 70 17.40 3.88 2.59
N PRO A 71 17.90 3.75 3.85
CA PRO A 71 17.54 2.66 4.74
C PRO A 71 16.03 2.59 4.98
N ASP A 72 15.52 1.40 5.31
CA ASP A 72 14.08 1.13 5.38
C ASP A 72 13.28 2.01 6.36
N VAL A 73 13.90 2.40 7.49
CA VAL A 73 13.27 3.33 8.44
C VAL A 73 13.19 4.74 7.85
N GLU A 74 14.26 5.21 7.21
CA GLU A 74 14.36 6.57 6.70
C GLU A 74 13.50 6.78 5.44
N ILE A 75 13.46 5.79 4.55
CA ILE A 75 12.55 5.80 3.41
C ILE A 75 11.08 5.81 3.86
N LEU A 76 10.73 5.05 4.91
CA LEU A 76 9.38 5.04 5.44
C LEU A 76 9.01 6.40 6.05
N LYS A 77 9.88 7.01 6.87
CA LYS A 77 9.66 8.36 7.40
C LYS A 77 9.41 9.37 6.28
N PHE A 78 10.24 9.33 5.24
CA PHE A 78 10.08 10.19 4.06
C PHE A 78 8.71 10.00 3.41
N MET A 79 8.30 8.76 3.15
CA MET A 79 7.01 8.45 2.51
C MET A 79 5.81 8.83 3.39
N LEU A 80 5.90 8.62 4.71
CA LEU A 80 4.87 9.02 5.66
C LEU A 80 4.75 10.54 5.78
N MET A 81 5.87 11.27 5.81
CA MET A 81 5.85 12.73 5.81
C MET A 81 5.26 13.31 4.52
N GLU A 82 5.56 12.70 3.37
CA GLU A 82 4.96 13.10 2.10
C GLU A 82 3.45 12.87 2.12
N ARG A 83 2.99 11.70 2.59
CA ARG A 83 1.57 11.31 2.54
C ARG A 83 0.72 11.95 3.64
N TYR A 84 1.26 12.07 4.85
CA TYR A 84 0.58 12.48 6.08
C TYR A 84 1.42 13.47 6.93
N PRO A 85 1.79 14.63 6.37
CA PRO A 85 2.75 15.55 7.01
C PRO A 85 2.30 15.99 8.41
N ASN A 86 1.00 16.24 8.60
CA ASN A 86 0.47 16.67 9.90
C ASN A 86 0.35 15.54 10.92
N TRP A 87 0.47 14.26 10.51
CA TRP A 87 0.29 13.10 11.39
C TRP A 87 1.61 12.44 11.76
N CYS A 88 2.75 13.08 11.52
CA CYS A 88 4.07 12.56 11.85
C CYS A 88 4.66 13.33 13.05
N ALA A 89 5.13 12.61 14.06
CA ALA A 89 5.81 13.19 15.23
C ALA A 89 6.77 12.18 15.87
N ASN A 90 7.65 12.62 16.76
CA ASN A 90 8.60 11.77 17.49
C ASN A 90 8.16 11.52 18.95
N SER A 91 7.09 12.17 19.41
CA SER A 91 6.57 12.04 20.77
C SER A 91 5.11 12.49 20.86
N GLU A 92 4.45 12.22 21.99
CA GLU A 92 3.10 12.74 22.28
C GLU A 92 3.12 14.25 22.46
N ASP A 93 4.11 14.80 23.16
CA ASP A 93 4.27 16.25 23.35
C ASP A 93 4.37 16.98 22.00
N GLU A 94 5.21 16.49 21.07
CA GLU A 94 5.33 17.06 19.72
C GLU A 94 4.02 16.92 18.92
N TRP A 95 3.29 15.82 19.09
CA TRP A 95 1.99 15.63 18.46
C TRP A 95 0.98 16.67 18.95
N GLU A 96 0.90 16.90 20.27
CA GLU A 96 0.00 17.90 20.86
C GLU A 96 0.32 19.32 20.38
N GLU A 97 1.62 19.68 20.29
CA GLU A 97 2.05 20.98 19.72
C GLU A 97 1.68 21.14 18.24
N ASN A 98 1.72 20.05 17.47
CA ASN A 98 1.37 20.05 16.05
C ASN A 98 -0.14 20.24 15.79
N LEU A 99 -1.00 19.81 16.72
CA LEU A 99 -2.46 19.99 16.61
C LEU A 99 -2.86 21.47 16.52
N GLU A 100 -2.09 22.36 17.16
CA GLU A 100 -2.33 23.81 17.12
C GLU A 100 -1.85 24.46 15.81
N ASN A 101 -1.00 23.78 15.03
CA ASN A 101 -0.33 24.29 13.84
C ASN A 101 -0.61 23.46 12.59
N TRP A 102 -1.85 22.95 12.46
CA TRP A 102 -2.24 22.10 11.35
C TRP A 102 -2.11 22.82 10.00
N ASN A 103 -1.21 22.34 9.14
CA ASN A 103 -1.04 22.93 7.82
C ASN A 103 -2.16 22.45 6.89
N GLU A 104 -2.74 23.35 6.11
CA GLU A 104 -3.59 22.97 4.97
C GLU A 104 -2.69 22.37 3.88
N VAL A 105 -2.60 21.03 3.85
CA VAL A 105 -1.78 20.30 2.87
C VAL A 105 -2.67 19.42 2.02
N GLU A 106 -2.46 19.45 0.70
CA GLU A 106 -3.12 18.54 -0.24
C GLU A 106 -2.61 17.11 -0.05
N GLU A 107 -3.50 16.13 -0.14
CA GLU A 107 -3.15 14.73 -0.01
C GLU A 107 -2.18 14.27 -1.11
N ASN A 108 -0.93 13.96 -0.74
CA ASN A 108 0.07 13.47 -1.68
C ASN A 108 0.14 11.93 -1.66
N ILE A 109 -0.51 11.31 -2.64
CA ILE A 109 -0.60 9.85 -2.76
C ILE A 109 0.49 9.23 -3.64
N LYS A 110 1.54 9.99 -3.98
CA LYS A 110 2.53 9.67 -5.02
C LYS A 110 3.25 8.34 -4.82
N PHE A 111 3.62 8.01 -3.58
CA PHE A 111 4.33 6.77 -3.25
C PHE A 111 3.38 5.65 -2.83
N ASP A 112 2.09 5.94 -2.64
CA ASP A 112 1.13 5.04 -2.00
C ASP A 112 0.63 3.98 -3.00
N LEU A 113 0.90 2.71 -2.70
CA LEU A 113 0.46 1.52 -3.42
C LEU A 113 -0.41 0.62 -2.53
N SER A 114 -0.92 1.18 -1.43
CA SER A 114 -1.74 0.43 -0.48
C SER A 114 -3.03 -0.04 -1.13
N LEU A 115 -3.45 -1.25 -0.78
CA LEU A 115 -4.81 -1.68 -1.07
C LEU A 115 -5.78 -0.86 -0.22
N TYR A 116 -6.97 -0.56 -0.74
CA TYR A 116 -7.90 0.34 -0.06
C TYR A 116 -8.22 -0.10 1.37
N SER A 117 -8.50 -1.40 1.57
CA SER A 117 -8.85 -1.93 2.88
C SER A 117 -7.66 -2.10 3.84
N PHE A 118 -6.42 -1.96 3.38
CA PHE A 118 -5.23 -1.91 4.26
C PHE A 118 -5.18 -0.60 5.05
N SER A 119 -5.63 0.49 4.43
CA SER A 119 -5.61 1.83 5.02
C SER A 119 -6.91 2.20 5.75
N ARG A 120 -8.02 1.46 5.54
CA ARG A 120 -9.33 1.76 6.12
C ARG A 120 -9.93 0.57 6.89
N GLY A 121 -10.24 0.79 8.17
CA GLY A 121 -11.12 -0.10 8.95
C GLY A 121 -10.46 -1.30 9.65
N HIS A 122 -9.14 -1.32 9.81
CA HIS A 122 -8.43 -2.41 10.52
C HIS A 122 -7.88 -1.94 11.89
N ALA A 123 -7.80 -2.87 12.85
CA ALA A 123 -7.05 -2.74 14.12
C ALA A 123 -5.51 -2.80 13.90
N GLY A 124 -5.05 -2.30 12.75
CA GLY A 124 -3.69 -2.46 12.25
C GLY A 124 -3.66 -1.79 10.89
N SER A 125 -3.37 -0.49 10.88
CA SER A 125 -3.34 0.28 9.64
C SER A 125 -2.11 -0.15 8.86
N PHE A 126 -2.32 -0.87 7.77
CA PHE A 126 -1.25 -1.32 6.89
C PHE A 126 -1.03 -0.28 5.79
N HIS A 127 0.22 -0.04 5.46
CA HIS A 127 0.60 0.86 4.39
C HIS A 127 1.59 0.16 3.47
N LEU A 128 1.40 0.26 2.16
CA LEU A 128 2.35 -0.20 1.16
C LEU A 128 2.77 0.99 0.31
N PHE A 129 4.06 1.26 0.26
CA PHE A 129 4.63 2.30 -0.56
C PHE A 129 5.59 1.74 -1.61
N GLY A 130 5.82 2.49 -2.69
CA GLY A 130 6.77 2.11 -3.73
C GLY A 130 7.54 3.29 -4.32
N VAL A 131 8.81 3.04 -4.65
CA VAL A 131 9.68 3.97 -5.38
C VAL A 131 10.55 3.21 -6.38
N LYS A 132 10.75 3.78 -7.57
CA LYS A 132 11.61 3.23 -8.60
C LYS A 132 13.03 3.78 -8.51
N SER A 133 14.00 2.93 -8.82
CA SER A 133 15.38 3.30 -9.12
C SER A 133 15.56 3.70 -10.59
N LEU A 134 16.74 4.19 -10.94
CA LEU A 134 17.13 4.49 -12.33
C LEU A 134 17.35 3.22 -13.18
N ASP A 135 17.58 2.07 -12.56
CA ASP A 135 17.82 0.77 -13.21
C ASP A 135 16.56 -0.14 -13.24
N ASP A 136 15.37 0.47 -13.23
CA ASP A 136 14.07 -0.21 -13.30
C ASP A 136 13.85 -1.26 -12.20
N LYS A 137 14.36 -0.99 -11.00
CA LYS A 137 13.97 -1.71 -9.78
C LYS A 137 12.87 -0.95 -9.06
N LEU A 138 11.97 -1.69 -8.43
CA LEU A 138 10.94 -1.16 -7.55
C LEU A 138 11.26 -1.61 -6.13
N LYS A 139 11.44 -0.66 -5.23
CA LYS A 139 11.52 -0.92 -3.79
C LYS A 139 10.12 -0.74 -3.21
N LEU A 140 9.57 -1.84 -2.69
CA LEU A 140 8.30 -1.85 -1.97
C LEU A 140 8.60 -1.77 -0.46
N VAL A 141 7.87 -0.92 0.25
CA VAL A 141 8.00 -0.72 1.70
C VAL A 141 6.64 -0.90 2.33
N PHE A 142 6.49 -1.97 3.11
CA PHE A 142 5.29 -2.29 3.84
C PHE A 142 5.46 -1.96 5.32
N TYR A 143 4.47 -1.27 5.88
CA TYR A 143 4.48 -0.81 7.26
C TYR A 143 3.19 -1.22 7.97
N THR A 144 3.33 -1.76 9.19
CA THR A 144 2.22 -1.99 10.10
C THR A 144 2.21 -0.89 11.15
N LYS A 145 1.25 0.03 11.05
CA LYS A 145 1.09 1.12 12.01
C LYS A 145 0.72 0.59 13.38
N ASN A 146 1.37 1.14 14.40
CA ASN A 146 0.95 0.98 15.78
C ASN A 146 -0.39 1.71 15.99
N ASP A 147 -1.42 0.97 16.40
CA ASP A 147 -2.77 1.46 16.62
C ASP A 147 -2.97 2.08 18.02
N LEU A 148 -1.97 2.01 18.90
CA LEU A 148 -2.00 2.65 20.22
C LEU A 148 -1.91 4.18 20.17
N LYS A 149 -1.50 4.76 19.04
CA LYS A 149 -1.35 6.20 18.85
C LYS A 149 -2.13 6.65 17.63
N ASP A 150 -2.72 7.83 17.67
CA ASP A 150 -3.47 8.40 16.54
C ASP A 150 -2.56 8.87 15.40
N PHE A 151 -1.27 9.10 15.68
CA PHE A 151 -0.26 9.59 14.75
C PHE A 151 0.82 8.54 14.43
N PHE A 152 1.71 8.85 13.48
CA PHE A 152 2.90 8.08 13.14
C PHE A 152 4.06 8.50 14.06
N ASP A 153 4.31 7.72 15.10
CA ASP A 153 5.42 7.95 16.03
C ASP A 153 6.75 7.42 15.46
N PHE A 154 7.59 8.33 15.01
CA PHE A 154 8.89 8.03 14.41
C PHE A 154 9.91 7.47 15.40
N SER A 155 9.73 7.68 16.71
CA SER A 155 10.60 7.09 17.73
C SER A 155 10.39 5.58 17.88
N LEU A 156 9.23 5.07 17.44
CA LEU A 156 8.86 3.65 17.52
C LEU A 156 9.10 2.89 16.21
N LEU A 157 9.47 3.58 15.13
CA LEU A 157 9.78 2.94 13.85
C LEU A 157 11.07 2.13 13.94
N ASN A 158 10.98 0.84 13.60
CA ASN A 158 12.14 -0.04 13.60
C ASN A 158 11.89 -1.25 12.69
N VAL A 159 12.92 -2.06 12.45
CA VAL A 159 12.85 -3.19 11.51
C VAL A 159 11.78 -4.24 11.84
N SER A 160 11.21 -4.27 13.04
CA SER A 160 10.15 -5.24 13.39
C SER A 160 8.77 -4.86 12.85
N ASN A 161 8.55 -3.60 12.47
CA ASN A 161 7.27 -3.11 11.93
C ASN A 161 7.35 -2.67 10.47
N ILE A 162 8.51 -2.85 9.83
CA ILE A 162 8.78 -2.51 8.43
C ILE A 162 9.26 -3.76 7.70
N TRP A 163 8.69 -4.00 6.52
CA TRP A 163 9.17 -5.03 5.60
C TRP A 163 9.44 -4.37 4.26
N SER A 164 10.58 -4.67 3.65
CA SER A 164 10.91 -4.18 2.31
C SER A 164 11.33 -5.31 1.38
N VAL A 165 11.11 -5.11 0.09
CA VAL A 165 11.63 -5.97 -0.97
C VAL A 165 11.99 -5.13 -2.18
N ILE A 166 13.01 -5.57 -2.91
CA ILE A 166 13.37 -5.01 -4.20
C ILE A 166 13.02 -6.04 -5.27
N ILE A 167 12.19 -5.64 -6.23
CA ILE A 167 11.80 -6.46 -7.39
C ILE A 167 12.11 -5.70 -8.69
N ASN A 168 12.11 -6.40 -9.82
CA ASN A 168 12.14 -5.70 -11.11
C ASN A 168 10.80 -4.99 -11.30
N PHE A 169 10.84 -3.73 -11.76
CA PHE A 169 9.63 -2.98 -12.04
C PHE A 169 8.78 -3.66 -13.12
N ASN A 170 9.41 -4.24 -14.15
CA ASN A 170 8.70 -5.00 -15.18
C ASN A 170 7.94 -6.21 -14.62
N ASP A 171 8.47 -6.90 -13.62
CA ASP A 171 7.78 -8.04 -12.98
C ASP A 171 6.53 -7.56 -12.23
N TYR A 172 6.62 -6.39 -11.57
CA TYR A 172 5.47 -5.74 -10.94
C TYR A 172 4.40 -5.37 -11.99
N ILE A 173 4.79 -4.79 -13.12
CA ILE A 173 3.86 -4.44 -14.21
C ILE A 173 3.13 -5.68 -14.74
N ILE A 174 3.86 -6.77 -15.00
CA ILE A 174 3.27 -8.03 -15.47
C ILE A 174 2.25 -8.55 -14.45
N LEU A 175 2.63 -8.58 -13.17
CA LEU A 175 1.76 -9.02 -12.08
C LEU A 175 0.46 -8.21 -12.05
N ILE A 176 0.53 -6.88 -12.13
CA ILE A 176 -0.68 -6.03 -12.10
C ILE A 176 -1.53 -6.23 -13.36
N HIS A 177 -0.92 -6.42 -14.54
CA HIS A 177 -1.67 -6.74 -15.76
C HIS A 177 -2.40 -8.09 -15.69
N GLU A 178 -1.76 -9.12 -15.14
CA GLU A 178 -2.39 -10.43 -14.91
C GLU A 178 -3.58 -10.31 -13.94
N LEU A 179 -3.41 -9.51 -12.88
CA LEU A 179 -4.48 -9.19 -11.94
C LEU A 179 -5.65 -8.47 -12.62
N ILE A 180 -5.38 -7.44 -13.44
CA ILE A 180 -6.41 -6.70 -14.20
C ILE A 180 -7.22 -7.66 -15.07
N LEU A 181 -6.54 -8.51 -15.86
CA LEU A 181 -7.20 -9.49 -16.71
C LEU A 181 -8.07 -10.48 -15.92
N PHE A 182 -7.59 -10.93 -14.77
CA PHE A 182 -8.38 -11.80 -13.90
C PHE A 182 -9.65 -11.11 -13.39
N LEU A 183 -9.55 -9.87 -12.92
CA LEU A 183 -10.67 -9.10 -12.38
C LEU A 183 -11.71 -8.80 -13.47
N GLU A 184 -11.28 -8.39 -14.66
CA GLU A 184 -12.15 -8.15 -15.83
C GLU A 184 -12.90 -9.42 -16.22
N ASN A 185 -12.20 -10.57 -16.29
CA ASN A 185 -12.83 -11.88 -16.56
C ASN A 185 -13.83 -12.31 -15.47
N ASN A 186 -13.78 -11.70 -14.29
CA ASN A 186 -14.70 -11.94 -13.19
C ASN A 186 -15.80 -10.88 -13.05
N GLY A 187 -15.88 -9.92 -13.97
CA GLY A 187 -16.93 -8.90 -14.04
C GLY A 187 -16.61 -7.59 -13.32
N VAL A 188 -15.35 -7.34 -12.95
CA VAL A 188 -14.90 -6.04 -12.44
C VAL A 188 -14.57 -5.13 -13.61
N SER A 189 -15.26 -4.00 -13.74
CA SER A 189 -14.97 -3.01 -14.78
C SER A 189 -13.85 -2.08 -14.31
N ILE A 190 -12.67 -2.20 -14.91
CA ILE A 190 -11.52 -1.33 -14.62
C ILE A 190 -11.50 -0.23 -15.68
N LYS A 191 -11.88 0.99 -15.29
CA LYS A 191 -11.76 2.14 -16.18
C LYS A 191 -10.29 2.56 -16.25
N ARG A 192 -9.72 2.50 -17.45
CA ARG A 192 -8.45 3.16 -17.75
C ARG A 192 -8.80 4.57 -18.22
N ASP A 193 -8.50 5.57 -17.40
CA ASP A 193 -8.58 6.96 -17.85
C ASP A 193 -7.42 7.15 -18.85
N ASN A 194 -7.76 7.21 -20.15
CA ASN A 194 -6.81 7.50 -21.24
C ASN A 194 -6.36 8.96 -21.23
#